data_AF-A0A318ZHH1-F1
#
_entry.id   AF-A0A318ZHH1-F1
#
_cell.length_a   1.000
_cell.length_b   1.000
_cell.length_c   1.000
_cell.angle_alpha   90.00
_cell.angle_beta   90.00
_cell.angle_gamma   90.00
#
_symmetry.space_group_name_H-M   'P 1'
#
loop_
_entity.id
_entity.type
_entity.pdbx_description
1 polymer ?
#
loop_
_entity_poly.entity_id
_entity_poly.type
_entity_poly.pdbx_seq_one_letter_code
_entity_poly.pdbx_strand_id
1 'polypeptide(L)'
;YRILHQPLFRNSLLAGVGYLELANAADFAANVWNQIPVPLHAKILMAIGGPCALCMTLVAARDMYLSAANVRLLRQERSFLAESISTNHGVNTREVLTEVIDRILMDLLMGIGALLVGIGTLLAIWGADRTIYRISNLLSGYVGNGLAAGFGLVNAVWSVYLVWRFQQCWAACSSSTSSDEVSESEKGPRLNVELPAPLKTKLRARMRALQVHALVNGINGLVAGAASMVTATMWYGYVVLVPCIVSLILLNVFWRARLGYDR
;
A
#
# COMPACT_ATOMS: atom_id res chain seq x y z
N TYR A 1 21.41 -28.60 -0.83
CA TYR A 1 22.28 -27.57 -0.22
C TYR A 1 22.24 -26.18 -0.89
N ARG A 2 21.43 -25.93 -1.94
CA ARG A 2 21.32 -24.59 -2.59
C ARG A 2 20.06 -23.78 -2.16
N ILE A 3 19.41 -24.17 -1.06
CA ILE A 3 18.25 -23.45 -0.49
C ILE A 3 18.69 -22.51 0.65
N LEU A 4 19.89 -22.70 1.20
CA LEU A 4 20.46 -21.90 2.30
C LEU A 4 21.19 -20.63 1.85
N HIS A 5 21.19 -20.32 0.55
CA HIS A 5 21.75 -19.08 -0.01
C HIS A 5 20.69 -18.33 -0.82
N GLN A 6 19.41 -18.43 -0.42
CA GLN A 6 18.47 -17.39 -0.84
C GLN A 6 18.85 -16.15 -0.05
N PRO A 7 19.21 -15.02 -0.69
CA PRO A 7 19.21 -13.76 0.02
C PRO A 7 17.80 -13.64 0.58
N LEU A 8 17.68 -13.72 1.91
CA LEU A 8 16.43 -13.46 2.64
C LEU A 8 15.68 -12.40 1.88
N PHE A 9 14.43 -12.67 1.48
CA PHE A 9 13.52 -11.73 0.81
C PHE A 9 13.60 -10.38 1.53
N ARG A 10 14.58 -9.56 1.10
CA ARG A 10 14.99 -8.37 1.82
C ARG A 10 13.87 -7.45 1.50
N ASN A 11 13.02 -7.27 2.50
CA ASN A 11 11.75 -6.60 2.42
C ASN A 11 12.00 -5.17 1.90
N SER A 12 12.07 -5.03 0.58
CA SER A 12 12.05 -3.76 -0.14
C SER A 12 10.61 -3.25 -0.15
N LEU A 13 9.90 -3.39 0.96
CA LEU A 13 8.89 -2.42 1.34
C LEU A 13 9.66 -1.13 1.55
N LEU A 14 10.12 -0.47 0.49
CA LEU A 14 10.46 0.94 0.62
C LEU A 14 9.20 1.59 1.19
N ALA A 15 9.38 2.62 2.00
CA ALA A 15 8.30 3.28 2.70
C ALA A 15 7.39 4.10 1.75
N GLY A 16 7.11 3.54 0.57
CA GLY A 16 6.43 4.09 -0.57
C GLY A 16 5.08 4.65 -0.20
N VAL A 17 4.22 3.94 0.53
CA VAL A 17 2.86 4.44 0.81
C VAL A 17 2.88 5.80 1.53
N GLY A 18 3.60 5.88 2.67
CA GLY A 18 3.67 7.11 3.45
C GLY A 18 4.46 8.22 2.75
N TYR A 19 5.54 7.88 2.04
CA TYR A 19 6.35 8.86 1.31
C TYR A 19 5.69 9.32 0.00
N LEU A 20 4.85 8.52 -0.63
CA LEU A 20 4.10 8.86 -1.83
C LEU A 20 2.87 9.70 -1.50
N GLU A 21 2.18 9.44 -0.38
CA GLU A 21 1.15 10.35 0.13
C GLU A 21 1.76 11.72 0.49
N LEU A 22 2.96 11.73 1.08
CA LEU A 22 3.72 12.96 1.31
C LEU A 22 4.09 13.67 -0.01
N ALA A 23 4.46 12.91 -1.04
CA ALA A 23 4.77 13.44 -2.37
C ALA A 23 3.55 14.09 -3.02
N ASN A 24 2.38 13.47 -2.91
CA ASN A 24 1.12 14.03 -3.39
C ASN A 24 0.75 15.30 -2.61
N ALA A 25 1.02 15.35 -1.30
CA ALA A 25 0.80 16.54 -0.47
C ALA A 25 1.75 17.72 -0.78
N ALA A 26 2.79 17.51 -1.61
CA ALA A 26 3.74 18.56 -1.98
C ALA A 26 3.12 19.64 -2.89
N ASP A 27 1.91 19.40 -3.42
CA ASP A 27 1.09 20.37 -4.14
C ASP A 27 0.46 21.45 -3.23
N PHE A 28 0.66 21.40 -1.91
CA PHE A 28 0.08 22.33 -0.93
C PHE A 28 0.15 23.79 -1.37
N ALA A 29 1.33 24.26 -1.76
CA ALA A 29 1.50 25.64 -2.18
C ALA A 29 0.70 25.96 -3.47
N ALA A 30 0.62 25.00 -4.40
CA ALA A 30 -0.10 25.10 -5.68
C ALA A 30 -1.62 25.02 -5.54
N ASN A 31 -2.15 24.41 -4.48
CA ASN A 31 -3.59 24.36 -4.25
C ASN A 31 -4.07 25.49 -3.33
N VAL A 32 -3.27 25.93 -2.36
CA VAL A 32 -3.68 26.92 -1.35
C VAL A 32 -3.36 28.37 -1.75
N TRP A 33 -2.19 28.60 -2.37
CA TRP A 33 -1.68 29.95 -2.64
C TRP A 33 -1.50 30.27 -4.11
N ASN A 34 -2.13 29.50 -4.99
CA ASN A 34 -2.14 29.75 -6.43
C ASN A 34 -3.14 30.87 -6.76
N GLN A 35 -2.76 32.09 -6.43
CA GLN A 35 -3.45 33.32 -6.80
C GLN A 35 -2.66 34.00 -7.92
N ILE A 36 -3.30 34.83 -8.75
CA ILE A 36 -2.60 35.56 -9.82
C ILE A 36 -2.43 37.02 -9.39
N PRO A 37 -1.19 37.53 -9.25
CA PRO A 37 0.10 36.83 -9.36
C PRO A 37 0.45 35.99 -8.12
N VAL A 38 1.18 34.90 -8.33
CA VAL A 38 1.54 33.97 -7.24
C VAL A 38 2.52 34.65 -6.27
N PRO A 39 2.27 34.62 -4.95
CA PRO A 39 3.16 35.25 -3.99
C PRO A 39 4.52 34.53 -3.90
N LEU A 40 5.58 35.27 -3.57
CA LEU A 40 6.96 34.77 -3.60
C LEU A 40 7.17 33.53 -2.72
N HIS A 41 6.61 33.52 -1.51
CA HIS A 41 6.73 32.37 -0.60
C HIS A 41 6.11 31.09 -1.21
N ALA A 42 4.98 31.22 -1.92
CA ALA A 42 4.34 30.09 -2.58
C ALA A 42 5.17 29.60 -3.76
N LYS A 43 5.77 30.50 -4.55
CA LYS A 43 6.70 30.13 -5.63
C LYS A 43 7.90 29.33 -5.10
N ILE A 44 8.49 29.74 -3.98
CA ILE A 44 9.61 29.03 -3.36
C ILE A 44 9.17 27.63 -2.93
N LEU A 45 8.01 27.51 -2.26
CA LEU A 45 7.49 26.22 -1.83
C LEU A 45 7.14 25.30 -3.01
N MET A 46 6.52 25.82 -4.08
CA MET A 46 6.25 25.08 -5.31
C MET A 46 7.55 24.61 -6.00
N ALA A 47 8.58 25.46 -6.01
CA ALA A 47 9.89 25.13 -6.58
C ALA A 47 10.64 24.04 -5.81
N ILE A 48 10.27 23.78 -4.56
CA ILE A 48 10.79 22.66 -3.76
C ILE A 48 9.86 21.44 -3.88
N GLY A 49 8.56 21.63 -3.64
CA GLY A 49 7.56 20.57 -3.62
C GLY A 49 7.40 19.87 -4.96
N GLY A 50 7.36 20.62 -6.07
CA GLY A 50 7.24 20.06 -7.41
C GLY A 50 8.38 19.09 -7.74
N PRO A 51 9.66 19.49 -7.63
CA PRO A 51 10.79 18.60 -7.85
C PRO A 51 10.84 17.43 -6.86
N CYS A 52 10.50 17.64 -5.57
CA CYS A 52 10.41 16.54 -4.62
C CYS A 52 9.38 15.48 -5.04
N ALA A 53 8.20 15.89 -5.53
CA ALA A 53 7.19 14.99 -6.05
C ALA A 53 7.68 14.22 -7.29
N LEU A 54 8.37 14.90 -8.22
CA LEU A 54 8.98 14.27 -9.40
C LEU A 54 10.07 13.25 -9.02
N CYS A 55 10.91 13.56 -8.03
CA CYS A 55 11.90 12.62 -7.53
C CYS A 55 11.23 11.38 -6.92
N MET A 56 10.08 11.54 -6.26
CA MET A 56 9.33 10.41 -5.72
C MET A 56 8.73 9.52 -6.80
N THR A 57 8.37 10.05 -7.98
CA THR A 57 8.00 9.22 -9.14
C THR A 57 9.14 8.30 -9.56
N LEU A 58 10.40 8.77 -9.54
CA LEU A 58 11.56 7.92 -9.86
C LEU A 58 11.76 6.81 -8.83
N VAL A 59 11.54 7.12 -7.55
CA VAL A 59 11.59 6.14 -6.46
C VAL A 59 10.48 5.09 -6.65
N ALA A 60 9.25 5.51 -6.95
CA ALA A 60 8.13 4.62 -7.24
C ALA A 60 8.39 3.73 -8.46
N ALA A 61 8.94 4.29 -9.54
CA ALA A 61 9.29 3.52 -10.74
C ALA A 61 10.34 2.44 -10.44
N ARG A 62 11.34 2.79 -9.61
CA ARG A 62 12.35 1.82 -9.14
C ARG A 62 11.74 0.74 -8.26
N ASP A 63 10.86 1.09 -7.33
CA ASP A 63 10.21 0.12 -6.44
C ASP A 63 9.29 -0.82 -7.23
N MET A 64 8.53 -0.28 -8.18
CA MET A 64 7.72 -1.05 -9.12
C MET A 64 8.55 -2.03 -9.96
N TYR A 65 9.74 -1.62 -10.42
CA TYR A 65 10.65 -2.52 -11.13
C TYR A 65 11.12 -3.68 -10.25
N LEU A 66 11.48 -3.39 -9.00
CA LEU A 66 11.92 -4.39 -8.03
C LEU A 66 10.78 -5.36 -7.65
N SER A 67 9.57 -4.86 -7.42
CA SER A 67 8.39 -5.70 -7.14
C SER A 67 7.99 -6.54 -8.35
N ALA A 68 8.08 -6.02 -9.58
CA ALA A 68 7.86 -6.79 -10.79
C ALA A 68 8.89 -7.93 -10.96
N ALA A 69 10.16 -7.69 -10.60
CA ALA A 69 11.19 -8.73 -10.60
C ALA A 69 10.88 -9.83 -9.55
N ASN A 70 10.44 -9.45 -8.35
CA ASN A 70 10.02 -10.39 -7.31
C ASN A 70 8.82 -11.22 -7.75
N VAL A 71 7.81 -10.62 -8.38
CA VAL A 71 6.65 -11.35 -8.92
C VAL A 71 7.07 -12.35 -9.99
N ARG A 72 8.02 -12.00 -10.86
CA ARG A 72 8.56 -12.93 -11.87
C ARG A 72 9.27 -14.11 -11.21
N LEU A 73 10.07 -13.86 -10.18
CA LEU A 73 10.74 -14.92 -9.41
C LEU A 73 9.73 -15.85 -8.74
N LEU A 74 8.72 -15.31 -8.07
CA LEU A 74 7.65 -16.08 -7.43
C LEU A 74 6.86 -16.92 -8.44
N ARG A 75 6.65 -16.41 -9.66
CA ARG A 75 6.04 -17.16 -10.77
C ARG A 75 6.94 -18.31 -11.26
N GLN A 76 8.25 -18.12 -11.28
CA GLN A 76 9.21 -19.17 -11.65
C GLN A 76 9.31 -20.27 -10.57
N GLU A 77 9.35 -19.88 -9.29
CA GLU A 77 9.27 -20.82 -8.17
C GLU A 77 7.94 -21.60 -8.21
N ARG A 78 6.85 -20.94 -8.59
CA ARG A 78 5.55 -21.60 -8.81
C ARG A 78 5.60 -22.65 -9.91
N SER A 79 6.18 -22.37 -11.08
CA SER A 79 6.27 -23.36 -12.16
C SER A 79 7.05 -24.59 -11.71
N PHE A 80 8.12 -24.39 -10.95
CA PHE A 80 8.95 -25.48 -10.43
C PHE A 80 8.22 -26.32 -9.34
N LEU A 81 7.49 -25.67 -8.44
CA LEU A 81 6.73 -26.34 -7.38
C LEU A 81 5.45 -27.01 -7.89
N ALA A 82 4.82 -26.47 -8.94
CA ALA A 82 3.64 -27.06 -9.57
C ALA A 82 3.93 -28.41 -10.23
N GLU A 83 5.14 -28.59 -10.76
CA GLU A 83 5.60 -29.90 -11.28
C GLU A 83 5.86 -30.93 -10.16
N SER A 84 6.08 -30.49 -8.92
CA SER A 84 6.52 -31.36 -7.82
C SER A 84 5.47 -31.62 -6.73
N ILE A 85 4.50 -30.73 -6.48
CA ILE A 85 3.45 -30.92 -5.46
C ILE A 85 2.11 -30.37 -5.96
N SER A 86 1.17 -31.26 -6.27
CA SER A 86 -0.15 -30.93 -6.87
C SER A 86 -1.12 -30.16 -5.95
N THR A 87 -0.82 -30.05 -4.65
CA THR A 87 -1.87 -29.89 -3.63
C THR A 87 -2.04 -28.50 -3.00
N ASN A 88 -1.32 -27.44 -3.40
CA ASN A 88 -1.39 -26.13 -2.71
C ASN A 88 -1.47 -24.87 -3.60
N HIS A 89 -2.24 -24.94 -4.68
CA HIS A 89 -2.40 -23.86 -5.67
C HIS A 89 -3.04 -22.56 -5.14
N GLY A 90 -3.85 -22.63 -4.08
CA GLY A 90 -4.67 -21.51 -3.59
C GLY A 90 -3.96 -20.49 -2.70
N VAL A 91 -2.90 -20.88 -1.98
CA VAL A 91 -2.17 -19.99 -1.06
C VAL A 91 -1.21 -19.09 -1.86
N ASN A 92 -0.53 -19.64 -2.86
CA ASN A 92 0.48 -18.92 -3.64
C ASN A 92 -0.12 -17.85 -4.58
N THR A 93 -1.30 -18.12 -5.17
CA THR A 93 -1.99 -17.14 -6.03
C THR A 93 -2.39 -15.88 -5.25
N ARG A 94 -2.64 -16.00 -3.93
CA ARG A 94 -2.95 -14.86 -3.06
C ARG A 94 -1.74 -13.99 -2.80
N GLU A 95 -0.59 -14.60 -2.52
CA GLU A 95 0.65 -13.86 -2.25
C GLU A 95 1.05 -13.06 -3.49
N VAL A 96 0.92 -13.67 -4.68
CA VAL A 96 1.13 -12.96 -5.95
C VAL A 96 0.09 -11.85 -6.16
N LEU A 97 -1.20 -12.08 -5.86
CA LEU A 97 -2.24 -11.06 -6.06
C LEU A 97 -2.09 -9.88 -5.09
N THR A 98 -1.74 -10.16 -3.83
CA THR A 98 -1.46 -9.15 -2.81
C THR A 98 -0.23 -8.34 -3.20
N GLU A 99 0.84 -8.98 -3.68
CA GLU A 99 2.04 -8.31 -4.19
C GLU A 99 1.72 -7.42 -5.41
N VAL A 100 0.85 -7.87 -6.32
CA VAL A 100 0.45 -7.09 -7.50
C VAL A 100 -0.42 -5.88 -7.11
N ILE A 101 -1.40 -6.06 -6.22
CA ILE A 101 -2.34 -4.99 -5.84
C ILE A 101 -1.68 -4.01 -4.86
N ASP A 102 -1.06 -4.51 -3.80
CA ASP A 102 -0.54 -3.65 -2.71
C ASP A 102 0.81 -3.02 -3.04
N ARG A 103 1.54 -3.49 -4.07
CA ARG A 103 2.82 -2.90 -4.49
C ARG A 103 2.77 -2.36 -5.91
N ILE A 104 2.56 -3.21 -6.92
CA ILE A 104 2.65 -2.74 -8.33
C ILE A 104 1.57 -1.71 -8.67
N LEU A 105 0.31 -1.98 -8.30
CA LEU A 105 -0.79 -1.05 -8.59
C LEU A 105 -0.66 0.24 -7.79
N MET A 106 -0.24 0.14 -6.52
CA MET A 106 0.06 1.29 -5.67
C MET A 106 1.16 2.17 -6.28
N ASP A 107 2.33 1.61 -6.56
CA ASP A 107 3.49 2.33 -7.09
C ASP A 107 3.16 2.98 -8.43
N LEU A 108 2.35 2.30 -9.26
CA LEU A 108 1.89 2.84 -10.53
C LEU A 108 0.95 4.04 -10.35
N LEU A 109 -0.13 3.88 -9.58
CA LEU A 109 -1.14 4.93 -9.41
C LEU A 109 -0.57 6.13 -8.67
N MET A 110 0.13 5.89 -7.56
CA MET A 110 0.74 6.94 -6.77
C MET A 110 1.97 7.55 -7.45
N GLY A 111 2.74 6.78 -8.21
CA GLY A 111 3.87 7.29 -9.00
C GLY A 111 3.42 8.20 -10.14
N ILE A 112 2.36 7.82 -10.87
CA ILE A 112 1.72 8.69 -11.88
C ILE A 112 1.08 9.89 -11.19
N GLY A 113 0.41 9.71 -10.05
CA GLY A 113 -0.13 10.81 -9.24
C GLY A 113 0.95 11.84 -8.90
N ALA A 114 2.08 11.40 -8.34
CA ALA A 114 3.21 12.25 -8.00
C ALA A 114 3.82 12.95 -9.22
N LEU A 115 3.81 12.30 -10.39
CA LEU A 115 4.28 12.91 -11.65
C LEU A 115 3.38 14.08 -12.06
N LEU A 116 2.06 13.86 -12.06
CA LEU A 116 1.06 14.87 -12.43
C LEU A 116 1.05 16.02 -11.41
N VAL A 117 1.16 15.69 -10.12
CA VAL A 117 1.33 16.66 -9.02
C VAL A 117 2.59 17.50 -9.23
N GLY A 118 3.73 16.87 -9.49
CA GLY A 118 5.00 17.56 -9.69
C GLY A 118 4.97 18.51 -10.90
N ILE A 119 4.44 18.04 -12.04
CA ILE A 119 4.28 18.86 -13.24
C ILE A 119 3.29 20.02 -13.00
N GLY A 120 2.13 19.74 -12.42
CA GLY A 120 1.11 20.75 -12.12
C GLY A 120 1.64 21.84 -11.18
N THR A 121 2.38 21.43 -10.15
CA THR A 121 2.99 22.34 -9.16
C THR A 121 4.05 23.25 -9.80
N LEU A 122 4.88 22.73 -10.71
CA LEU A 122 5.88 23.54 -11.42
C LEU A 122 5.23 24.50 -12.44
N LEU A 123 4.17 24.06 -13.12
CA LEU A 123 3.40 24.91 -14.04
C LEU A 123 2.73 26.08 -13.30
N ALA A 124 2.31 25.89 -12.04
CA ALA A 124 1.71 26.93 -11.22
C ALA A 124 2.62 28.16 -11.06
N ILE A 125 3.95 27.97 -11.02
CA ILE A 125 4.94 29.06 -10.87
C ILE A 125 4.81 30.08 -12.01
N TRP A 126 4.47 29.60 -13.21
CA TRP A 126 4.31 30.40 -14.43
C TRP A 126 2.85 30.70 -14.77
N GLY A 127 1.92 30.45 -13.85
CA GLY A 127 0.47 30.56 -14.02
C GLY A 127 -0.10 31.97 -14.22
N ALA A 128 0.70 32.94 -14.68
CA ALA A 128 0.21 34.28 -15.03
C ALA A 128 -0.79 34.23 -16.21
N ASP A 129 -0.70 33.21 -17.07
CA ASP A 129 -1.70 32.89 -18.08
C ASP A 129 -2.82 32.02 -17.48
N ARG A 130 -4.09 32.40 -17.71
CA ARG A 130 -5.29 31.66 -17.27
C ARG A 130 -5.31 30.21 -17.74
N THR A 131 -4.73 29.91 -18.90
CA THR A 131 -4.70 28.55 -19.46
C THR A 131 -3.74 27.68 -18.68
N ILE A 132 -2.53 28.18 -18.42
CA ILE A 132 -1.50 27.49 -17.63
C ILE A 132 -2.00 27.28 -16.20
N TYR A 133 -2.66 28.29 -15.62
CA TYR A 133 -3.31 28.20 -14.32
C TYR A 133 -4.33 27.05 -14.24
N ARG A 134 -5.24 26.95 -15.21
CA ARG A 134 -6.27 25.89 -15.24
C ARG A 134 -5.65 24.51 -15.41
N ILE A 135 -4.67 24.38 -16.30
CA ILE A 135 -3.98 23.11 -16.55
C ILE A 135 -3.22 22.66 -15.30
N SER A 136 -2.49 23.58 -14.66
CA SER A 136 -1.77 23.34 -13.41
C SER A 136 -2.72 22.83 -12.31
N ASN A 137 -3.81 23.55 -12.05
CA ASN A 137 -4.77 23.18 -11.00
C ASN A 137 -5.50 21.86 -11.30
N LEU A 138 -5.77 21.58 -12.58
CA LEU A 138 -6.35 20.30 -13.01
C LEU A 138 -5.37 19.14 -12.76
N LEU A 139 -4.11 19.31 -13.13
CA LEU A 139 -3.07 18.29 -13.02
C LEU A 139 -2.71 17.98 -11.57
N SER A 140 -2.39 18.99 -10.76
CA SER A 140 -1.99 18.79 -9.37
C SER A 140 -3.19 18.52 -8.46
N GLY A 141 -4.20 19.39 -8.52
CA GLY A 141 -5.31 19.35 -7.57
C GLY A 141 -6.31 18.23 -7.83
N TYR A 142 -6.67 17.96 -9.09
CA TYR A 142 -7.76 17.01 -9.39
C TYR A 142 -7.27 15.67 -9.90
N VAL A 143 -6.46 15.63 -10.96
CA VAL A 143 -6.08 14.36 -11.60
C VAL A 143 -5.03 13.63 -10.75
N GLY A 144 -3.98 14.33 -10.30
CA GLY A 144 -2.95 13.75 -9.44
C GLY A 144 -3.52 13.18 -8.13
N ASN A 145 -4.25 14.01 -7.38
CA ASN A 145 -4.93 13.60 -6.16
C ASN A 145 -6.06 12.59 -6.39
N GLY A 146 -6.74 12.65 -7.54
CA GLY A 146 -7.75 11.66 -7.94
C GLY A 146 -7.19 10.25 -8.10
N LEU A 147 -5.94 10.11 -8.57
CA LEU A 147 -5.27 8.81 -8.63
C LEU A 147 -4.96 8.27 -7.22
N ALA A 148 -4.56 9.13 -6.29
CA ALA A 148 -4.35 8.77 -4.88
C ALA A 148 -5.67 8.32 -4.23
N ALA A 149 -6.76 9.07 -4.45
CA ALA A 149 -8.09 8.74 -3.97
C ALA A 149 -8.60 7.41 -4.54
N GLY A 150 -8.39 7.18 -5.84
CA GLY A 150 -8.73 5.93 -6.52
C GLY A 150 -7.98 4.74 -5.93
N PHE A 151 -6.68 4.89 -5.67
CA PHE A 151 -5.90 3.87 -4.96
C PHE A 151 -6.44 3.62 -3.55
N GLY A 152 -6.75 4.68 -2.79
CA GLY A 152 -7.33 4.57 -1.45
C GLY A 152 -8.61 3.73 -1.43
N LEU A 153 -9.49 3.89 -2.43
CA LEU A 153 -10.70 3.08 -2.57
C LEU A 153 -10.40 1.62 -2.89
N VAL A 154 -9.50 1.35 -3.84
CA VAL A 154 -9.10 -0.03 -4.19
C VAL A 154 -8.47 -0.73 -2.99
N ASN A 155 -7.55 -0.06 -2.28
CA ASN A 155 -6.91 -0.56 -1.07
C ASN A 155 -7.93 -0.85 0.03
N ALA A 156 -8.99 -0.05 0.16
CA ALA A 156 -10.04 -0.28 1.14
C ALA A 156 -10.87 -1.54 0.84
N VAL A 157 -11.31 -1.71 -0.42
CA VAL A 157 -12.03 -2.91 -0.87
C VAL A 157 -11.16 -4.15 -0.65
N TRP A 158 -9.86 -4.05 -1.00
CA TRP A 158 -8.91 -5.12 -0.79
C TRP A 158 -8.68 -5.42 0.70
N SER A 159 -8.59 -4.40 1.55
CA SER A 159 -8.46 -4.55 3.00
C SER A 159 -9.66 -5.25 3.62
N VAL A 160 -10.88 -4.92 3.19
CA VAL A 160 -12.11 -5.63 3.62
C VAL A 160 -12.04 -7.10 3.23
N TYR A 161 -11.63 -7.39 1.99
CA TYR A 161 -11.43 -8.77 1.53
C TYR A 161 -10.40 -9.54 2.37
N LEU A 162 -9.25 -8.92 2.68
CA LEU A 162 -8.22 -9.51 3.53
C LEU A 162 -8.74 -9.80 4.95
N VAL A 163 -9.43 -8.85 5.57
CA VAL A 163 -9.99 -9.00 6.93
C VAL A 163 -11.01 -10.13 6.98
N TRP A 164 -11.99 -10.13 6.05
CA TRP A 164 -12.99 -11.19 5.93
C TRP A 164 -12.33 -12.57 5.80
N ARG A 165 -11.28 -12.66 5.00
CA ARG A 165 -10.58 -13.91 4.77
C ARG A 165 -9.75 -14.38 5.97
N PHE A 166 -9.03 -13.47 6.63
CA PHE A 166 -8.32 -13.82 7.87
C PHE A 166 -9.31 -14.26 8.95
N GLN A 167 -10.52 -13.71 8.96
CA GLN A 167 -11.59 -14.13 9.87
C GLN A 167 -12.06 -15.56 9.58
N GLN A 168 -12.19 -15.95 8.31
CA GLN A 168 -12.50 -17.33 7.94
C GLN A 168 -11.39 -18.31 8.35
N CYS A 169 -10.12 -17.97 8.11
CA CYS A 169 -8.99 -18.81 8.54
C CYS A 169 -8.91 -18.93 10.07
N TRP A 170 -9.21 -17.84 10.79
CA TRP A 170 -9.32 -17.86 12.25
C TRP A 170 -10.44 -18.77 12.72
N ALA A 171 -11.65 -18.62 12.15
CA ALA A 171 -12.81 -19.42 12.49
C ALA A 171 -12.56 -20.93 12.28
N ALA A 172 -11.92 -21.29 11.16
CA ALA A 172 -11.53 -22.67 10.87
C ALA A 172 -10.49 -23.22 11.87
N CYS A 173 -9.50 -22.41 12.28
CA CYS A 173 -8.52 -22.82 13.30
C CYS A 173 -9.13 -22.95 14.70
N SER A 174 -10.16 -22.15 15.02
CA SER A 174 -10.87 -22.24 16.30
C SER A 174 -11.83 -23.43 16.34
N SER A 175 -12.55 -23.75 15.25
CA SER A 175 -13.45 -24.90 15.20
C SER A 175 -12.73 -26.24 15.31
N SER A 176 -11.47 -26.32 14.86
CA SER A 176 -10.61 -27.49 15.07
C SER A 176 -10.04 -27.58 16.49
N THR A 177 -10.32 -26.62 17.38
CA THR A 177 -9.94 -26.70 18.82
C THR A 177 -11.08 -27.27 19.66
N SER A 178 -12.32 -27.13 19.20
CA SER A 178 -13.53 -27.63 19.87
C SER A 178 -13.89 -29.07 19.53
N SER A 179 -13.11 -29.73 18.67
CA SER A 179 -13.32 -31.14 18.30
C SER A 179 -12.51 -32.12 19.15
N ASP A 180 -11.72 -31.63 20.12
CA ASP A 180 -10.92 -32.49 21.01
C ASP A 180 -11.77 -33.15 22.13
N GLU A 181 -13.10 -32.98 22.15
CA GLU A 181 -13.96 -33.58 23.19
C GLU A 181 -15.06 -34.52 22.68
N VAL A 182 -15.24 -34.77 21.38
CA VAL A 182 -16.31 -35.69 20.93
C VAL A 182 -15.88 -36.63 19.80
N SER A 183 -15.65 -37.87 20.22
CA SER A 183 -15.86 -39.14 19.51
C SER A 183 -14.96 -39.48 18.32
N GLU A 184 -14.08 -40.47 18.58
CA GLU A 184 -13.59 -41.44 17.59
C GLU A 184 -14.77 -42.09 16.85
N SER A 185 -15.17 -41.56 15.70
CA SER A 185 -15.70 -42.39 14.61
C SER A 185 -15.82 -41.58 13.33
N GLU A 186 -15.21 -42.10 12.26
CA GLU A 186 -15.37 -41.70 10.86
C GLU A 186 -15.03 -40.25 10.47
N LYS A 187 -13.86 -40.04 9.86
CA LYS A 187 -13.72 -39.23 8.61
C LYS A 187 -12.30 -39.22 8.05
N GLY A 188 -12.08 -40.08 7.05
CA GLY A 188 -11.18 -39.90 5.89
C GLY A 188 -9.68 -39.59 6.12
N PRO A 189 -8.82 -39.83 5.13
CA PRO A 189 -7.40 -39.49 5.22
C PRO A 189 -7.22 -37.98 5.04
N ARG A 190 -7.57 -37.19 6.07
CA ARG A 190 -7.12 -35.80 6.19
C ARG A 190 -5.85 -35.82 7.01
N LEU A 191 -4.76 -35.36 6.40
CA LEU A 191 -3.46 -35.20 7.03
C LEU A 191 -3.58 -34.14 8.14
N ASN A 192 -4.08 -34.55 9.31
CA ASN A 192 -4.21 -33.74 10.51
C ASN A 192 -2.81 -33.59 11.12
N VAL A 193 -2.00 -32.69 10.57
CA VAL A 193 -0.82 -32.21 11.27
C VAL A 193 -1.32 -31.31 12.40
N GLU A 194 -1.54 -31.89 13.58
CA GLU A 194 -1.85 -31.13 14.78
C GLU A 194 -0.64 -30.24 15.13
N LEU A 195 -0.77 -28.95 14.84
CA LEU A 195 0.25 -27.97 15.21
C LEU A 195 0.30 -27.84 16.73
N PRO A 196 1.51 -27.82 17.35
CA PRO A 196 1.66 -27.60 18.78
C PRO A 196 0.88 -26.36 19.26
N ALA A 197 0.18 -26.47 20.38
CA ALA A 197 -0.58 -25.37 21.01
C ALA A 197 0.17 -24.01 21.05
N PRO A 198 1.47 -23.92 21.40
CA PRO A 198 2.19 -22.64 21.39
C PRO A 198 2.34 -22.03 19.99
N LEU A 199 2.47 -22.86 18.95
CA LEU A 199 2.56 -22.41 17.56
C LEU A 199 1.21 -21.90 17.06
N LYS A 200 0.10 -22.53 17.49
CA LYS A 200 -1.28 -22.09 17.20
C LYS A 200 -1.59 -20.72 17.81
N THR A 201 -1.11 -20.45 19.03
CA THR A 201 -1.28 -19.15 19.71
C THR A 201 -0.47 -18.05 19.03
N LYS A 202 0.78 -18.34 18.63
CA LYS A 202 1.62 -17.41 17.86
C LYS A 202 1.02 -17.08 16.49
N LEU A 203 0.52 -18.09 15.77
CA LEU A 203 -0.16 -17.91 14.48
C LEU A 203 -1.42 -17.05 14.64
N ARG A 204 -2.22 -17.29 15.68
CA ARG A 204 -3.38 -16.47 16.01
C ARG A 204 -2.97 -15.01 16.27
N ALA A 205 -2.04 -14.75 17.19
CA ALA A 205 -1.59 -13.38 17.46
C ALA A 205 -1.12 -12.66 16.18
N ARG A 206 -0.41 -13.38 15.29
CA ARG A 206 0.01 -12.86 13.98
C ARG A 206 -1.17 -12.57 13.06
N MET A 207 -2.13 -13.48 12.91
CA MET A 207 -3.33 -13.26 12.08
C MET A 207 -4.13 -12.05 12.56
N ARG A 208 -4.27 -11.87 13.88
CA ARG A 208 -4.96 -10.72 14.45
C ARG A 208 -4.20 -9.41 14.20
N ALA A 209 -2.87 -9.44 14.31
CA ALA A 209 -2.04 -8.29 13.96
C ALA A 209 -2.13 -7.93 12.46
N LEU A 210 -2.18 -8.93 11.58
CA LEU A 210 -2.41 -8.74 10.14
C LEU A 210 -3.78 -8.14 9.83
N GLN A 211 -4.83 -8.60 10.52
CA GLN A 211 -6.19 -8.04 10.39
C GLN A 211 -6.25 -6.58 10.83
N VAL A 212 -5.66 -6.25 11.99
CA VAL A 212 -5.62 -4.88 12.50
C VAL A 212 -4.84 -3.98 11.55
N HIS A 213 -3.70 -4.45 11.04
CA HIS A 213 -2.92 -3.71 10.05
C HIS A 213 -3.71 -3.44 8.77
N ALA A 214 -4.35 -4.47 8.18
CA ALA A 214 -5.16 -4.31 6.98
C ALA A 214 -6.33 -3.34 7.22
N LEU A 215 -7.02 -3.45 8.35
CA LEU A 215 -8.13 -2.57 8.70
C LEU A 215 -7.68 -1.11 8.80
N VAL A 216 -6.63 -0.84 9.58
CA VAL A 216 -6.13 0.52 9.77
C VAL A 216 -5.58 1.08 8.47
N ASN A 217 -4.87 0.29 7.66
CA ASN A 217 -4.37 0.72 6.35
C ASN A 217 -5.52 1.07 5.38
N GLY A 218 -6.58 0.25 5.34
CA GLY A 218 -7.76 0.50 4.50
C GLY A 218 -8.53 1.76 4.90
N ILE A 219 -8.79 1.95 6.20
CA ILE A 219 -9.44 3.17 6.72
C ILE A 219 -8.59 4.39 6.40
N ASN A 220 -7.29 4.30 6.66
CA ASN A 220 -6.38 5.41 6.43
C ASN A 220 -6.28 5.79 4.96
N GLY A 221 -6.26 4.80 4.06
CA GLY A 221 -6.32 5.03 2.60
C GLY A 221 -7.62 5.71 2.15
N LEU A 222 -8.78 5.35 2.71
CA LEU A 222 -10.04 6.04 2.42
C LEU A 222 -10.03 7.49 2.88
N VAL A 223 -9.61 7.73 4.13
CA VAL A 223 -9.60 9.07 4.72
C VAL A 223 -8.57 9.95 4.02
N ALA A 224 -7.37 9.43 3.75
CA ALA A 224 -6.33 10.13 2.99
C ALA A 224 -6.80 10.43 1.56
N GLY A 225 -7.42 9.47 0.87
CA GLY A 225 -7.97 9.67 -0.47
C GLY A 225 -9.07 10.73 -0.52
N ALA A 226 -10.01 10.70 0.43
CA ALA A 226 -11.05 11.72 0.53
C ALA A 226 -10.47 13.10 0.86
N ALA A 227 -9.52 13.17 1.81
CA ALA A 227 -8.84 14.40 2.17
C ALA A 227 -8.03 14.97 0.99
N SER A 228 -7.36 14.11 0.22
CA SER A 228 -6.61 14.47 -1.00
C SER A 228 -7.51 15.06 -2.10
N MET A 229 -8.78 14.68 -2.18
CA MET A 229 -9.72 15.38 -3.10
C MET A 229 -10.13 16.75 -2.57
N VAL A 230 -10.25 16.89 -1.24
CA VAL A 230 -10.61 18.16 -0.59
C VAL A 230 -9.47 19.18 -0.72
N THR A 231 -8.21 18.74 -0.74
CA THR A 231 -7.04 19.63 -0.84
C THR A 231 -7.04 20.47 -2.13
N ALA A 232 -7.68 20.00 -3.20
CA ALA A 232 -7.84 20.74 -4.46
C ALA A 232 -8.60 22.06 -4.32
N THR A 233 -9.39 22.22 -3.25
CA THR A 233 -10.26 23.38 -3.04
C THR A 233 -10.14 23.99 -1.64
N MET A 234 -9.80 23.19 -0.63
CA MET A 234 -9.77 23.60 0.77
C MET A 234 -8.50 23.15 1.47
N TRP A 235 -7.80 24.11 2.10
CA TRP A 235 -6.56 23.86 2.81
C TRP A 235 -6.73 22.94 4.03
N TYR A 236 -7.92 22.88 4.64
CA TYR A 236 -8.22 21.99 5.77
C TYR A 236 -8.05 20.51 5.42
N GLY A 237 -8.13 20.14 4.13
CA GLY A 237 -7.82 18.79 3.66
C GLY A 237 -6.42 18.34 4.07
N TYR A 238 -5.43 19.24 4.03
CA TYR A 238 -4.07 18.94 4.47
C TYR A 238 -3.97 18.68 5.97
N VAL A 239 -4.78 19.36 6.79
CA VAL A 239 -4.83 19.12 8.25
C VAL A 239 -5.29 17.70 8.56
N VAL A 240 -6.22 17.17 7.77
CA VAL A 240 -6.67 15.77 7.87
C VAL A 240 -5.63 14.81 7.27
N LEU A 241 -4.90 15.21 6.24
CA LEU A 241 -3.91 14.38 5.57
C LEU A 241 -2.67 14.10 6.46
N VAL A 242 -2.22 15.09 7.25
CA VAL A 242 -1.04 14.94 8.14
C VAL A 242 -1.15 13.73 9.09
N PRO A 243 -2.21 13.57 9.91
CA PRO A 243 -2.32 12.41 10.79
C PRO A 243 -2.42 11.09 10.00
N CYS A 244 -3.02 11.12 8.80
CA CYS A 244 -3.07 9.94 7.94
C CYS A 244 -1.66 9.52 7.48
N ILE A 245 -0.85 10.46 7.00
CA ILE A 245 0.55 10.21 6.59
C ILE A 245 1.37 9.69 7.78
N VAL A 246 1.26 10.33 8.95
CA VAL A 246 1.96 9.88 10.17
C VAL A 246 1.53 8.46 10.55
N SER A 247 0.23 8.17 10.51
CA SER A 247 -0.30 6.83 10.79
C SER A 247 0.23 5.79 9.79
N LEU A 248 0.32 6.08 8.49
CA LEU A 248 0.92 5.18 7.49
C LEU A 248 2.40 4.90 7.78
N ILE A 249 3.16 5.94 8.13
CA ILE A 249 4.59 5.81 8.47
C ILE A 249 4.74 4.91 9.71
N LEU A 250 3.95 5.16 10.76
CA LEU A 250 3.99 4.36 11.99
C LEU A 250 3.56 2.91 11.76
N LEU A 251 2.50 2.68 10.96
CA LEU A 251 2.07 1.34 10.58
C LEU A 251 3.16 0.59 9.82
N ASN A 252 3.87 1.28 8.91
CA ASN A 252 4.98 0.70 8.18
C ASN A 252 6.14 0.31 9.10
N VAL A 253 6.53 1.21 10.01
CA VAL A 253 7.57 0.93 11.03
C VAL A 253 7.15 -0.25 11.91
N PHE A 254 5.88 -0.28 12.36
CA PHE A 254 5.34 -1.38 13.14
C PHE A 254 5.36 -2.69 12.36
N TRP A 255 4.95 -2.68 11.10
CA TRP A 255 5.01 -3.85 10.23
C TRP A 255 6.43 -4.38 10.11
N ARG A 256 7.41 -3.52 9.85
CA ARG A 256 8.83 -3.92 9.78
C ARG A 256 9.34 -4.48 11.10
N ALA A 257 8.98 -3.87 12.23
CA ALA A 257 9.48 -4.28 13.54
C ALA A 257 8.85 -5.58 14.07
N ARG A 258 7.60 -5.90 13.68
CA ARG A 258 6.84 -7.01 14.31
C ARG A 258 6.33 -8.08 13.33
N LEU A 259 6.18 -7.77 12.04
CA LEU A 259 5.52 -8.64 11.05
C LEU A 259 6.40 -8.97 9.84
N GLY A 260 7.39 -8.12 9.54
CA GLY A 260 8.36 -8.27 8.47
C GLY A 260 9.39 -9.35 8.78
N TYR A 261 9.00 -10.60 8.54
CA TYR A 261 9.87 -11.74 8.23
C TYR A 261 11.27 -11.75 8.88
N ASP A 262 11.35 -12.16 10.15
CA ASP A 262 12.36 -13.18 10.49
C ASP A 262 11.73 -14.51 10.09
N ARG A 263 12.26 -15.10 9.01
CA ARG A 263 11.89 -16.43 8.54
C ARG A 263 12.97 -17.41 8.96
#